data_AF-A0A7W1VZ22-F1
#
_entry.id   AF-A0A7W1VZ22-F1
#
_cell.length_a   1.000
_cell.length_b   1.000
_cell.length_c   1.000
_cell.angle_alpha   90.00
_cell.angle_beta   90.00
_cell.angle_gamma   90.00
#
_symmetry.space_group_name_H-M   'P 1'
#
loop_
_entity.id
_entity.type
_entity.pdbx_description
1 polymer ?
#
loop_
_entity_poly.entity_id
_entity_poly.type
_entity_poly.pdbx_seq_one_letter_code
_entity_poly.pdbx_strand_id
1 'polypeptide(L)'
;AIKTQYHAHLEWVKEMQEMGFSYCGEDLGVFGIHRHGPDMDMMLDTLPIWGECIINFDEKIAIRSGFDPLRLFFKGLAYRIMWNVQWRFKSQKADAGISDPKAYVFLNIFNAVNELMHTREILRSEEAITYLSKDGKTKVWWVLKDHIVKLEGKSVINNISENRKSIAGSLDAKALSVYTTSLQA
;
A
#
# COMPACT_ATOMS: atom_id res chain seq x y z
N ALA A 1 -31.49 16.49 12.95
CA ALA A 1 -30.93 15.65 11.86
C ALA A 1 -29.46 15.25 12.05
N ILE A 2 -28.72 15.73 13.06
CA ILE A 2 -27.34 15.28 13.33
C ILE A 2 -27.28 13.86 13.94
N LYS A 3 -28.28 13.50 14.78
CA LYS A 3 -28.37 12.16 15.39
C LYS A 3 -28.59 11.01 14.38
N THR A 4 -29.13 11.29 13.19
CA THR A 4 -29.45 10.24 12.20
C THR A 4 -28.24 9.84 11.34
N GLN A 5 -27.27 10.75 11.15
CA GLN A 5 -26.05 10.44 10.39
C GLN A 5 -24.96 9.83 11.25
N TYR A 6 -24.97 10.10 12.57
CA TYR A 6 -23.99 9.52 13.49
C TYR A 6 -24.14 8.01 13.66
N HIS A 7 -25.38 7.49 13.68
CA HIS A 7 -25.63 6.05 13.72
C HIS A 7 -25.12 5.36 12.45
N ALA A 8 -25.49 5.88 11.27
CA ALA A 8 -25.01 5.37 9.99
C ALA A 8 -23.47 5.43 9.88
N HIS A 9 -22.85 6.46 10.44
CA HIS A 9 -21.41 6.58 10.52
C HIS A 9 -20.79 5.48 11.40
N LEU A 10 -21.35 5.21 12.58
CA LEU A 10 -20.86 4.15 13.48
C LEU A 10 -21.08 2.74 12.91
N GLU A 11 -22.21 2.52 12.22
CA GLU A 11 -22.47 1.25 11.52
C GLU A 11 -21.46 1.03 10.41
N TRP A 12 -21.18 2.04 9.60
CA TRP A 12 -20.15 1.99 8.57
C TRP A 12 -18.75 1.73 9.16
N VAL A 13 -18.39 2.44 10.23
CA VAL A 13 -17.11 2.22 10.95
C VAL A 13 -17.00 0.77 11.44
N LYS A 14 -18.08 0.24 12.01
CA LYS A 14 -18.13 -1.16 12.47
C LYS A 14 -17.96 -2.13 11.30
N GLU A 15 -18.67 -1.95 10.20
CA GLU A 15 -18.54 -2.78 9.00
C GLU A 15 -17.10 -2.75 8.43
N MET A 16 -16.48 -1.57 8.39
CA MET A 16 -15.08 -1.43 8.00
C MET A 16 -14.14 -2.20 8.93
N GLN A 17 -14.37 -2.13 10.24
CA GLN A 17 -13.58 -2.88 11.22
C GLN A 17 -13.77 -4.40 11.08
N GLU A 18 -14.99 -4.87 10.81
CA GLU A 18 -15.28 -6.28 10.53
C GLU A 18 -14.59 -6.78 9.25
N MET A 19 -14.42 -5.89 8.27
CA MET A 19 -13.65 -6.15 7.05
C MET A 19 -12.12 -6.07 7.25
N GLY A 20 -11.65 -5.75 8.45
CA GLY A 20 -10.22 -5.66 8.80
C GLY A 20 -9.59 -4.27 8.63
N PHE A 21 -10.39 -3.22 8.44
CA PHE A 21 -9.89 -1.85 8.37
C PHE A 21 -9.87 -1.18 9.76
N SER A 22 -8.75 -0.57 10.13
CA SER A 22 -8.66 0.21 11.37
C SER A 22 -9.18 1.63 11.17
N TYR A 23 -10.31 1.97 11.78
CA TYR A 23 -10.86 3.33 11.76
C TYR A 23 -10.06 4.26 12.69
N CYS A 24 -9.30 5.18 12.09
CA CYS A 24 -8.63 6.30 12.76
C CYS A 24 -9.59 7.51 12.72
N GLY A 25 -10.52 7.58 13.68
CA GLY A 25 -11.56 8.60 13.76
C GLY A 25 -11.06 10.00 14.12
N GLU A 26 -10.02 10.49 13.47
CA GLU A 26 -9.39 11.75 13.84
C GLU A 26 -9.72 12.90 12.88
N ASP A 27 -9.90 14.07 13.49
CA ASP A 27 -10.05 15.37 12.86
C ASP A 27 -8.73 15.76 12.15
N LEU A 28 -8.54 15.16 10.98
CA LEU A 28 -7.82 15.63 9.81
C LEU A 28 -6.70 16.70 10.12
N GLY A 29 -5.43 16.32 10.15
CA GLY A 29 -4.31 17.29 10.20
C GLY A 29 -3.51 17.39 11.50
N VAL A 30 -3.65 16.43 12.42
CA VAL A 30 -2.90 16.42 13.68
C VAL A 30 -1.62 15.54 13.64
N PHE A 31 -1.41 14.72 12.59
CA PHE A 31 -0.27 13.79 12.50
C PHE A 31 0.70 14.01 11.33
N GLY A 32 0.85 15.24 10.83
CA GLY A 32 1.83 15.52 9.76
C GLY A 32 1.44 14.95 8.40
N ILE A 33 0.15 14.71 8.17
CA ILE A 33 -0.41 14.35 6.87
C ILE A 33 -1.31 15.49 6.40
N HIS A 34 -1.02 16.03 5.22
CA HIS A 34 -1.75 17.12 4.61
C HIS A 34 -3.06 16.62 3.97
N ARG A 35 -4.18 17.26 4.36
CA ARG A 35 -5.54 16.98 3.88
C ARG A 35 -5.71 17.22 2.36
N HIS A 36 -4.82 18.00 1.78
CA HIS A 36 -4.87 18.44 0.38
C HIS A 36 -3.48 18.24 -0.22
N GLY A 37 -3.43 17.56 -1.35
CA GLY A 37 -2.26 17.48 -2.23
C GLY A 37 -2.62 18.01 -3.62
N PRO A 38 -1.66 18.06 -4.53
CA PRO A 38 -1.95 18.32 -5.94
C PRO A 38 -2.93 17.29 -6.50
N ASP A 39 -3.59 17.64 -7.60
CA ASP A 39 -4.36 16.66 -8.37
C ASP A 39 -3.44 15.53 -8.86
N MET A 40 -4.00 14.32 -8.97
CA MET A 40 -3.24 13.10 -9.22
C MET A 40 -2.28 13.19 -10.40
N ASP A 41 -2.66 13.90 -11.47
CA ASP A 41 -1.85 14.08 -12.68
C ASP A 41 -0.58 14.89 -12.46
N MET A 42 -0.59 15.87 -11.56
CA MET A 42 0.59 16.66 -11.22
C MET A 42 1.64 15.86 -10.41
N MET A 43 1.23 14.71 -9.87
CA MET A 43 2.05 13.94 -8.92
C MET A 43 2.67 12.69 -9.51
N LEU A 44 2.21 12.23 -10.68
CA LEU A 44 2.56 10.91 -11.23
C LEU A 44 4.07 10.72 -11.37
N ASP A 45 4.77 11.78 -11.72
CA ASP A 45 6.23 11.78 -11.89
C ASP A 45 7.00 12.06 -10.57
N THR A 46 6.30 12.47 -9.51
CA THR A 46 6.88 12.91 -8.25
C THR A 46 6.27 12.21 -7.02
N LEU A 47 5.64 11.04 -7.22
CA LEU A 47 5.00 10.20 -6.19
C LEU A 47 5.76 10.12 -4.86
N PRO A 48 7.10 9.93 -4.82
CA PRO A 48 7.82 9.78 -3.55
C PRO A 48 7.77 11.00 -2.63
N ILE A 49 7.52 12.19 -3.18
CA ILE A 49 7.47 13.46 -2.45
C ILE A 49 6.13 13.63 -1.73
N TRP A 50 5.06 13.03 -2.25
CA TRP A 50 3.68 13.24 -1.79
C TRP A 50 3.19 12.18 -0.79
N GLY A 51 4.11 11.42 -0.17
CA GLY A 51 3.77 10.37 0.80
C GLY A 51 3.06 10.86 2.07
N GLU A 52 3.10 12.17 2.32
CA GLU A 52 2.42 12.85 3.43
C GLU A 52 1.10 13.51 3.03
N CYS A 53 0.57 13.29 1.82
CA CYS A 53 -0.73 13.81 1.39
C CYS A 53 -1.78 12.70 1.32
N ILE A 54 -3.01 13.02 1.71
CA ILE A 54 -4.17 12.18 1.38
C ILE A 54 -4.54 12.43 -0.07
N ILE A 55 -4.56 11.37 -0.88
CA ILE A 55 -4.78 11.48 -2.32
C ILE A 55 -5.96 10.61 -2.74
N ASN A 56 -6.87 11.18 -3.52
CA ASN A 56 -7.88 10.40 -4.24
C ASN A 56 -7.23 9.77 -5.47
N PHE A 57 -7.15 8.43 -5.50
CA PHE A 57 -6.76 7.75 -6.73
C PHE A 57 -7.89 7.87 -7.76
N ASP A 58 -7.54 8.10 -9.02
CA ASP A 58 -8.47 8.13 -10.15
C ASP A 58 -7.88 7.33 -11.32
N GLU A 59 -8.45 6.16 -11.53
CA GLU A 59 -8.09 5.25 -12.63
C GLU A 59 -8.13 5.93 -14.00
N LYS A 60 -9.07 6.85 -14.25
CA LYS A 60 -9.17 7.54 -15.55
C LYS A 60 -8.01 8.51 -15.74
N ILE A 61 -7.55 9.16 -14.66
CA ILE A 61 -6.37 10.03 -14.68
C ILE A 61 -5.11 9.21 -14.94
N ALA A 62 -4.97 8.04 -14.31
CA ALA A 62 -3.85 7.15 -14.59
C ALA A 62 -3.79 6.77 -16.08
N ILE A 63 -4.92 6.33 -16.64
CA ILE A 63 -5.01 5.90 -18.04
C ILE A 63 -4.70 7.05 -19.01
N ARG A 64 -5.32 8.23 -18.82
CA ARG A 64 -5.11 9.37 -19.74
C ARG A 64 -3.67 9.87 -19.74
N SER A 65 -2.96 9.69 -18.63
CA SER A 65 -1.56 10.06 -18.46
C SER A 65 -0.59 8.94 -18.90
N GLY A 66 -1.10 7.84 -19.46
CA GLY A 66 -0.28 6.75 -20.01
C GLY A 66 0.24 5.74 -18.98
N PHE A 67 -0.30 5.73 -17.77
CA PHE A 67 0.08 4.79 -16.72
C PHE A 67 -0.89 3.61 -16.63
N ASP A 68 -0.34 2.44 -16.28
CA ASP A 68 -1.14 1.29 -15.85
C ASP A 68 -1.71 1.57 -14.44
N PRO A 69 -3.04 1.62 -14.25
CA PRO A 69 -3.63 2.02 -12.99
C PRO A 69 -3.24 1.12 -11.82
N LEU A 70 -3.24 -0.21 -12.03
CA LEU A 70 -2.94 -1.15 -10.96
C LEU A 70 -1.48 -1.04 -10.50
N ARG A 71 -0.54 -0.93 -11.45
CA ARG A 71 0.89 -0.72 -11.17
C ARG A 71 1.14 0.61 -10.47
N LEU A 72 0.45 1.67 -10.88
CA LEU A 72 0.55 2.97 -10.24
C LEU A 72 0.02 2.93 -8.81
N PHE A 73 -1.14 2.31 -8.59
CA PHE A 73 -1.73 2.12 -7.27
C PHE A 73 -0.78 1.35 -6.34
N PHE A 74 -0.24 0.23 -6.82
CA PHE A 74 0.77 -0.58 -6.11
C PHE A 74 2.03 0.22 -5.82
N LYS A 75 2.56 0.97 -6.80
CA LYS A 75 3.74 1.83 -6.64
C LYS A 75 3.51 2.90 -5.57
N GLY A 76 2.33 3.51 -5.52
CA GLY A 76 2.00 4.48 -4.46
C GLY A 76 2.02 3.86 -3.08
N LEU A 77 1.40 2.68 -2.90
CA LEU A 77 1.47 1.95 -1.63
C LEU A 77 2.91 1.58 -1.26
N ALA A 78 3.72 1.16 -2.22
CA ALA A 78 5.13 0.88 -2.02
C ALA A 78 5.93 2.12 -1.58
N TYR A 79 5.48 3.33 -1.91
CA TYR A 79 6.02 4.60 -1.41
C TYR A 79 5.37 5.10 -0.11
N ARG A 80 4.38 4.36 0.43
CA ARG A 80 3.52 4.74 1.57
C ARG A 80 2.59 5.92 1.29
N ILE A 81 2.19 6.13 0.05
CA ILE A 81 1.09 7.04 -0.28
C ILE A 81 -0.20 6.50 0.30
N MET A 82 -0.93 7.34 1.02
CA MET A 82 -2.25 7.00 1.53
C MET A 82 -3.32 7.33 0.51
N TRP A 83 -3.77 6.29 -0.20
CA TRP A 83 -4.93 6.39 -1.07
C TRP A 83 -6.21 6.55 -0.23
N ASN A 84 -6.98 7.59 -0.53
CA ASN A 84 -8.28 7.78 0.08
C ASN A 84 -9.25 6.69 -0.40
N VAL A 85 -9.89 6.01 0.55
CA VAL A 85 -10.92 5.00 0.27
C VAL A 85 -12.25 5.53 0.78
N GLN A 86 -13.19 5.72 -0.14
CA GLN A 86 -14.48 6.33 0.15
C GLN A 86 -15.58 5.29 0.18
N TRP A 87 -16.59 5.45 1.04
CA TRP A 87 -17.78 4.61 0.97
C TRP A 87 -18.73 5.12 -0.11
N ARG A 88 -19.04 4.27 -1.11
CA ARG A 88 -20.08 4.58 -2.10
C ARG A 88 -21.44 4.07 -1.62
N PHE A 89 -22.23 4.96 -1.04
CA PHE A 89 -23.59 4.66 -0.55
C PHE A 89 -24.51 3.97 -1.55
N LYS A 90 -24.48 4.36 -2.84
CA LYS A 90 -25.33 3.74 -3.87
C LYS A 90 -25.03 2.27 -4.10
N SER A 91 -23.77 1.87 -3.93
CA SER A 91 -23.29 0.51 -4.19
C SER A 91 -22.92 -0.24 -2.91
N GLN A 92 -23.10 0.38 -1.74
CA GLN A 92 -22.77 -0.17 -0.40
C GLN A 92 -21.40 -0.88 -0.39
N LYS A 93 -20.39 -0.18 -0.90
CA LYS A 93 -19.02 -0.70 -0.99
C LYS A 93 -18.00 0.40 -0.81
N ALA A 94 -16.84 0.01 -0.30
CA ALA A 94 -15.63 0.83 -0.36
C ALA A 94 -15.24 1.07 -1.83
N ASP A 95 -14.71 2.25 -2.12
CA ASP A 95 -14.17 2.63 -3.42
C ASP A 95 -12.81 3.30 -3.23
N ALA A 96 -11.78 2.65 -3.75
CA ALA A 96 -10.42 3.16 -3.76
C ALA A 96 -10.09 3.96 -5.04
N GLY A 97 -11.09 4.25 -5.89
CA GLY A 97 -10.91 4.99 -7.13
C GLY A 97 -10.32 4.17 -8.29
N ILE A 98 -10.29 2.84 -8.12
CA ILE A 98 -9.77 1.87 -9.09
C ILE A 98 -10.72 0.66 -9.18
N SER A 99 -10.97 0.21 -10.40
CA SER A 99 -11.90 -0.89 -10.68
C SER A 99 -11.31 -2.28 -10.41
N ASP A 100 -9.99 -2.43 -10.49
CA ASP A 100 -9.31 -3.72 -10.31
C ASP A 100 -9.40 -4.19 -8.84
N PRO A 101 -10.00 -5.37 -8.57
CA PRO A 101 -10.18 -5.87 -7.21
C PRO A 101 -8.86 -6.18 -6.48
N LYS A 102 -7.74 -6.37 -7.19
CA LYS A 102 -6.43 -6.57 -6.56
C LYS A 102 -5.97 -5.35 -5.75
N ALA A 103 -6.50 -4.16 -6.02
CA ALA A 103 -6.20 -2.98 -5.23
C ALA A 103 -6.52 -3.17 -3.73
N TYR A 104 -7.64 -3.83 -3.40
CA TYR A 104 -7.99 -4.13 -2.01
C TYR A 104 -7.08 -5.19 -1.39
N VAL A 105 -6.63 -6.15 -2.20
CA VAL A 105 -5.60 -7.12 -1.75
C VAL A 105 -4.32 -6.37 -1.38
N PHE A 106 -3.90 -5.39 -2.17
CA PHE A 106 -2.73 -4.58 -1.87
C PHE A 106 -2.90 -3.70 -0.63
N LEU A 107 -4.09 -3.15 -0.38
CA LEU A 107 -4.39 -2.43 0.86
C LEU A 107 -4.27 -3.35 2.09
N ASN A 108 -4.79 -4.57 2.00
CA ASN A 108 -4.67 -5.55 3.09
C ASN A 108 -3.21 -5.97 3.32
N ILE A 109 -2.46 -6.19 2.24
CA ILE A 109 -1.02 -6.48 2.32
C ILE A 109 -0.27 -5.32 2.96
N PHE A 110 -0.57 -4.08 2.53
CA PHE A 110 0.03 -2.87 3.09
C PHE A 110 -0.16 -2.81 4.60
N ASN A 111 -1.40 -2.99 5.07
CA ASN A 111 -1.71 -3.02 6.50
C ASN A 111 -0.94 -4.13 7.24
N ALA A 112 -0.85 -5.32 6.64
CA ALA A 112 -0.15 -6.45 7.24
C ALA A 112 1.36 -6.25 7.41
N VAL A 113 1.99 -5.44 6.55
CA VAL A 113 3.44 -5.19 6.60
C VAL A 113 3.82 -3.78 7.08
N ASN A 114 2.87 -2.88 7.31
CA ASN A 114 3.12 -1.48 7.64
C ASN A 114 4.04 -1.29 8.84
N GLU A 115 3.82 -2.05 9.91
CA GLU A 115 4.64 -2.00 11.13
C GLU A 115 6.08 -2.48 10.93
N LEU A 116 6.39 -3.13 9.80
CA LEU A 116 7.73 -3.56 9.44
C LEU A 116 8.46 -2.53 8.56
N MET A 117 7.75 -1.51 8.04
CA MET A 117 8.26 -0.60 7.01
C MET A 117 8.93 0.66 7.59
N HIS A 118 10.11 0.50 8.21
CA HIS A 118 10.83 1.62 8.83
C HIS A 118 11.83 2.29 7.89
N THR A 119 12.98 1.67 7.60
CA THR A 119 14.05 2.30 6.83
C THR A 119 13.91 1.95 5.36
N ARG A 120 13.54 2.93 4.53
CA ARG A 120 13.31 2.75 3.09
C ARG A 120 14.60 2.76 2.28
N GLU A 121 14.69 1.87 1.30
CA GLU A 121 15.70 1.85 0.24
C GLU A 121 15.01 1.64 -1.11
N ILE A 122 15.34 2.47 -2.10
CA ILE A 122 14.85 2.34 -3.48
C ILE A 122 15.96 1.67 -4.29
N LEU A 123 15.69 0.49 -4.85
CA LEU A 123 16.67 -0.20 -5.68
C LEU A 123 16.86 0.51 -7.01
N ARG A 124 17.99 0.25 -7.66
CA ARG A 124 18.36 0.83 -8.95
C ARG A 124 17.23 0.64 -9.96
N SER A 125 16.95 1.68 -10.74
CA SER A 125 15.92 1.67 -11.79
C SER A 125 14.51 1.31 -11.29
N GLU A 126 14.25 1.52 -9.99
CA GLU A 126 12.98 1.19 -9.32
C GLU A 126 12.56 -0.27 -9.56
N GLU A 127 13.48 -1.23 -9.43
CA GLU A 127 13.13 -2.66 -9.49
C GLU A 127 12.28 -3.08 -8.28
N ALA A 128 12.60 -2.56 -7.10
CA ALA A 128 11.82 -2.69 -5.89
C ALA A 128 12.02 -1.49 -4.97
N ILE A 129 11.05 -1.30 -4.07
CA ILE A 129 11.17 -0.44 -2.89
C ILE A 129 11.19 -1.36 -1.68
N THR A 130 12.22 -1.22 -0.87
CA THR A 130 12.42 -2.12 0.27
C THR A 130 12.42 -1.34 1.57
N TYR A 131 12.08 -2.05 2.64
CA TYR A 131 12.10 -1.49 3.98
C TYR A 131 12.76 -2.45 4.94
N LEU A 132 13.66 -1.95 5.78
CA LEU A 132 14.22 -2.70 6.90
C LEU A 132 13.38 -2.44 8.15
N SER A 133 13.05 -3.49 8.89
CA SER A 133 12.35 -3.41 10.18
C SER A 133 13.20 -2.71 11.24
N LYS A 134 12.55 -2.18 12.28
CA LYS A 134 13.23 -1.42 13.36
C LYS A 134 14.31 -2.23 14.08
N ASP A 135 14.13 -3.54 14.18
CA ASP A 135 15.09 -4.46 14.77
C ASP A 135 16.20 -4.92 13.80
N GLY A 136 16.14 -4.51 12.53
CA GLY A 136 17.11 -4.85 11.49
C GLY A 136 17.00 -6.29 10.97
N LYS A 137 16.01 -7.09 11.39
CA LYS A 137 15.96 -8.53 11.11
C LYS A 137 15.11 -8.92 9.92
N THR A 138 14.13 -8.10 9.57
CA THR A 138 13.18 -8.37 8.50
C THR A 138 13.27 -7.28 7.45
N LYS A 139 13.40 -7.70 6.19
CA LYS A 139 13.32 -6.79 5.04
C LYS A 139 12.01 -7.05 4.30
N VAL A 140 11.23 -5.99 4.10
CA VAL A 140 10.01 -5.98 3.27
C VAL A 140 10.39 -5.55 1.86
N TRP A 141 9.84 -6.21 0.85
CA TRP A 141 10.12 -5.95 -0.56
C TRP A 141 8.81 -5.67 -1.28
N TRP A 142 8.65 -4.46 -1.82
CA TRP A 142 7.61 -4.12 -2.78
C TRP A 142 8.20 -4.16 -4.18
N VAL A 143 7.86 -5.18 -4.96
CA VAL A 143 8.54 -5.47 -6.22
C VAL A 143 7.79 -4.84 -7.39
N LEU A 144 8.48 -3.94 -8.10
CA LEU A 144 7.92 -3.20 -9.23
C LEU A 144 8.26 -3.86 -10.57
N LYS A 145 9.38 -4.58 -10.65
CA LYS A 145 9.84 -5.31 -11.84
C LYS A 145 10.39 -6.68 -11.45
N ASP A 146 10.25 -7.65 -12.35
CA ASP A 146 10.81 -8.98 -12.17
C ASP A 146 12.34 -8.91 -12.09
N HIS A 147 12.93 -9.51 -11.05
CA HIS A 147 14.38 -9.60 -10.89
C HIS A 147 14.76 -10.68 -9.88
N ILE A 148 16.05 -11.04 -9.84
CA ILE A 148 16.57 -12.01 -8.88
C ILE A 148 17.56 -11.31 -7.95
N VAL A 149 17.35 -11.49 -6.65
CA VAL A 149 18.23 -10.92 -5.62
C VAL A 149 18.91 -12.03 -4.85
N LYS A 150 20.23 -11.93 -4.70
CA LYS A 150 20.98 -12.80 -3.78
C LYS A 150 20.78 -12.32 -2.35
N LEU A 151 20.41 -13.22 -1.46
CA LEU A 151 20.20 -12.94 -0.04
C LEU A 151 21.48 -13.23 0.76
N GLU A 152 21.57 -12.67 1.96
CA GLU A 152 22.64 -12.93 2.91
C GLU A 152 22.47 -14.33 3.53
N GLY A 153 22.86 -15.36 2.77
CA GLY A 153 22.72 -16.76 3.17
C GLY A 153 21.29 -17.28 3.00
N LYS A 154 20.96 -18.39 3.68
CA LYS A 154 19.61 -18.97 3.63
C LYS A 154 18.68 -18.09 4.46
N SER A 155 17.70 -17.49 3.79
CA SER A 155 16.68 -16.67 4.44
C SER A 155 15.32 -17.34 4.35
N VAL A 156 14.48 -17.10 5.35
CA VAL A 156 13.05 -17.37 5.28
C VAL A 156 12.44 -16.29 4.38
N ILE A 157 11.73 -16.72 3.33
CA ILE A 157 11.04 -15.85 2.38
C ILE A 157 9.55 -16.11 2.51
N ASN A 158 8.79 -15.09 2.90
CA ASN A 158 7.33 -15.13 2.85
C ASN A 158 6.86 -14.25 1.68
N ASN A 159 6.24 -14.86 0.67
CA ASN A 159 5.47 -14.15 -0.34
C ASN A 159 4.12 -13.82 0.28
N ILE A 160 3.94 -12.55 0.67
CA ILE A 160 2.73 -12.06 1.33
C ILE A 160 1.57 -12.01 0.33
N SER A 161 1.86 -11.72 -0.94
CA SER A 161 0.86 -11.68 -2.01
C SER A 161 0.25 -13.05 -2.33
N GLU A 162 1.00 -14.13 -2.16
CA GLU A 162 0.53 -15.50 -2.41
C GLU A 162 0.29 -16.32 -1.13
N ASN A 163 0.55 -15.74 0.05
CA ASN A 163 0.58 -16.45 1.33
C ASN A 163 1.43 -17.73 1.29
N ARG A 164 2.63 -17.65 0.71
CA ARG A 164 3.56 -18.78 0.58
C ARG A 164 4.84 -18.53 1.34
N LYS A 165 5.37 -19.58 1.96
CA LYS A 165 6.64 -19.57 2.68
C LYS A 165 7.65 -20.49 2.03
N SER A 166 8.89 -20.04 1.93
CA SER A 166 10.02 -20.83 1.42
C SER A 166 11.32 -20.45 2.13
N ILE A 167 12.37 -21.23 1.90
CA ILE A 167 13.72 -20.96 2.39
C ILE A 167 14.67 -21.05 1.20
N ALA A 168 15.41 -19.98 0.91
CA ALA A 168 16.36 -19.94 -0.20
C ALA A 168 17.48 -18.93 0.06
N GLY A 169 18.57 -19.07 -0.70
CA GLY A 169 19.67 -18.10 -0.74
C GLY A 169 19.46 -16.96 -1.74
N SER A 170 18.34 -16.97 -2.44
CA SER A 170 17.96 -15.99 -3.45
C SER A 170 16.45 -15.82 -3.49
N LEU A 171 16.01 -14.60 -3.78
CA LEU A 171 14.62 -14.25 -4.03
C LEU A 171 14.40 -14.09 -5.54
N ASP A 172 13.53 -14.90 -6.12
CA ASP A 172 12.96 -14.65 -7.46
C ASP A 172 11.74 -13.71 -7.28
N ALA A 173 12.01 -12.41 -7.38
CA ALA A 173 11.07 -11.34 -7.11
C ALA A 173 10.20 -11.09 -8.35
N LYS A 174 8.88 -11.26 -8.23
CA LYS A 174 7.92 -10.98 -9.30
C LYS A 174 7.25 -9.62 -9.12
N ALA A 175 7.05 -8.89 -10.22
CA ALA A 175 6.35 -7.61 -10.23
C ALA A 175 4.97 -7.73 -9.59
N LEU A 176 4.54 -6.66 -8.92
CA LEU A 176 3.27 -6.60 -8.17
C LEU A 176 3.17 -7.61 -7.01
N SER A 177 4.31 -8.07 -6.51
CA SER A 177 4.38 -8.96 -5.35
C SER A 177 5.07 -8.29 -4.17
N VAL A 178 4.66 -8.68 -2.97
CA VAL A 178 5.24 -8.22 -1.71
C VAL A 178 5.82 -9.40 -0.96
N TYR A 179 7.08 -9.27 -0.53
CA TYR A 179 7.79 -10.29 0.22
C TYR A 179 8.28 -9.77 1.56
N THR A 180 8.43 -10.67 2.53
CA THR A 180 9.29 -10.45 3.70
C THR A 180 10.42 -11.47 3.69
N THR A 181 11.62 -11.02 4.02
CA THR A 181 12.81 -11.88 4.15
C THR A 181 13.46 -11.67 5.50
N SER A 182 13.83 -12.76 6.17
CA SER A 182 14.64 -12.73 7.39
C SER A 182 15.70 -13.82 7.37
N LEU A 183 16.88 -13.54 7.92
CA LEU A 183 17.93 -14.55 8.07
C LEU A 183 17.40 -15.73 8.90
N GLN A 184 17.73 -16.95 8.46
CA GLN A 184 17.48 -18.13 9.26
C GLN A 184 18.45 -18.11 10.45
N ALA A 185 17.89 -18.10 11.68
CA ALA A 185 18.65 -18.20 12.92
C ALA A 185 19.35 -19.57 13.05
#